data_AF-A0A914RUM6-F1
#
_entry.id   AF-A0A914RUM6-F1
#
_cell.length_a   1.000
_cell.length_b   1.000
_cell.length_c   1.000
_cell.angle_alpha   90.00
_cell.angle_beta   90.00
_cell.angle_gamma   90.00
#
_symmetry.space_group_name_H-M   'P 1'
#
loop_
_entity.id
_entity.type
_entity.pdbx_description
1 polymer ?
#
loop_
_entity_poly.entity_id
_entity_poly.type
_entity_poly.pdbx_seq_one_letter_code
_entity_poly.pdbx_strand_id
1 'polypeptide(L)'
;MKFEVVRMVEINFLCVHKKLRSKRVAPVYWHRSLNPKKLIEVKFSHLSRKMTMQRTLKLFRLPQAPKTPGLVALQKCDIDGAFKLLTDYLKKFALVPKFTRDDFEHFFTPKADVIYTYVVRVIF
;
A
#
# COMPACT_ATOMS: atom_id res chain seq x y z
N MET A 1 22.51 -8.39 15.94
CA MET A 1 21.72 -7.34 16.63
C MET A 1 20.60 -8.01 17.41
N LYS A 2 20.48 -7.73 18.71
CA LYS A 2 19.33 -8.19 19.50
C LYS A 2 18.20 -7.20 19.25
N PHE A 3 17.08 -7.65 18.71
CA PHE A 3 15.86 -6.85 18.61
C PHE A 3 15.13 -6.92 19.94
N GLU A 4 14.91 -5.78 20.57
CA GLU A 4 14.03 -5.69 21.73
C GLU A 4 12.60 -5.49 21.24
N VAL A 5 11.68 -6.33 21.71
CA VAL A 5 10.27 -6.24 21.34
C VAL A 5 9.55 -5.49 22.44
N VAL A 6 9.09 -4.28 22.13
CA VAL A 6 8.31 -3.44 23.05
C VAL A 6 6.83 -3.52 22.67
N ARG A 7 5.95 -3.79 23.64
CA ARG A 7 4.50 -3.70 23.44
C ARG A 7 4.10 -2.22 23.38
N MET A 8 3.61 -1.78 22.23
CA MET A 8 3.24 -0.40 21.95
C MET A 8 1.82 -0.33 21.37
N VAL A 9 1.23 0.87 21.34
CA VAL A 9 -0.06 1.14 20.69
C VAL A 9 0.15 1.96 19.42
N GLU A 10 -0.54 1.59 18.34
CA GLU A 10 -0.64 2.42 17.14
C GLU A 10 -1.90 3.28 17.24
N ILE A 11 -1.72 4.59 17.42
CA ILE A 11 -2.83 5.55 17.47
C ILE A 11 -3.12 6.03 16.04
N ASN A 12 -4.34 5.79 15.58
CA ASN A 12 -4.83 6.28 14.28
C ASN A 12 -6.18 7.00 14.44
N PHE A 13 -6.61 7.74 13.41
CA PHE A 13 -7.90 8.44 13.34
C PHE A 13 -8.14 9.53 14.41
N LEU A 14 -7.08 10.05 15.03
CA LEU A 14 -7.19 11.27 15.85
C LEU A 14 -7.71 12.41 14.98
N CYS A 15 -8.96 12.82 15.23
CA CYS A 15 -9.61 13.89 14.49
C CYS A 15 -9.77 15.12 15.38
N VAL A 16 -9.17 16.23 14.97
CA VAL A 16 -9.36 17.53 15.61
C VAL A 16 -10.38 18.33 14.82
N HIS A 17 -11.32 18.95 15.55
CA HIS A 17 -12.34 19.82 14.98
C HIS A 17 -11.72 20.92 14.10
N LYS A 18 -12.38 21.28 12.99
CA LYS A 18 -11.83 22.18 11.95
C LYS A 18 -11.30 23.51 12.52
N LYS A 19 -11.89 24.01 13.61
CA LYS A 19 -11.53 25.26 14.29
C LYS A 19 -10.17 25.24 15.01
N LEU A 20 -9.51 24.09 15.18
CA LEU A 20 -8.36 23.91 16.09
C LEU A 20 -7.06 23.41 15.42
N ARG A 21 -6.90 23.60 14.09
CA ARG A 21 -5.88 22.89 13.26
C ARG A 21 -4.57 23.66 12.98
N SER A 22 -4.25 24.73 13.70
CA SER A 22 -3.24 25.72 13.28
C SER A 22 -1.75 25.37 13.49
N LYS A 23 -1.36 24.14 13.89
CA LYS A 23 0.03 23.82 14.31
C LYS A 23 0.72 22.70 13.52
N ARG A 24 0.64 22.76 12.18
CA ARG A 24 1.01 21.69 11.24
C ARG A 24 2.48 21.26 11.27
N VAL A 25 2.73 19.95 11.25
CA VAL A 25 3.85 19.31 10.54
C VAL A 25 3.26 18.07 9.85
N ALA A 26 3.45 17.93 8.54
CA ALA A 26 2.92 16.80 7.77
C ALA A 26 4.02 16.19 6.90
N PRO A 27 4.10 14.84 6.81
CA PRO A 27 5.03 14.16 5.93
C PRO A 27 4.65 14.32 4.45
N VAL A 28 5.63 14.16 3.56
CA VAL A 28 5.44 14.20 2.10
C VAL A 28 4.78 12.90 1.62
N TYR A 29 3.74 13.01 0.80
CA TYR A 29 2.97 11.88 0.26
C TYR A 29 3.18 11.76 -1.26
N TRP A 30 3.28 10.52 -1.77
CA TRP A 30 3.55 10.23 -3.18
C TRP A 30 2.27 9.74 -3.90
N HIS A 31 2.10 10.12 -5.16
CA HIS A 31 0.92 9.76 -5.97
C HIS A 31 1.31 9.11 -7.31
N ARG A 32 0.55 8.08 -7.73
CA ARG A 32 0.59 7.52 -9.09
C ARG A 32 -0.81 7.60 -9.72
N SER A 33 -0.95 8.38 -10.79
CA SER A 33 -2.24 8.54 -11.47
C SER A 33 -2.64 7.28 -12.23
N LEU A 34 -3.75 6.65 -11.84
CA LEU A 34 -4.36 5.52 -12.55
C LEU A 34 -5.42 5.97 -13.56
N ASN A 35 -6.21 7.00 -13.21
CA ASN A 35 -7.20 7.61 -14.08
C ASN A 35 -6.98 9.14 -14.17
N PRO A 36 -6.00 9.62 -14.97
CA PRO A 36 -5.65 11.03 -15.04
C PRO A 36 -6.81 11.94 -15.44
N LYS A 37 -7.71 11.48 -16.33
CA LYS A 37 -8.86 12.27 -16.80
C LYS A 37 -9.78 12.67 -15.63
N LYS A 38 -10.19 11.67 -14.83
CA LYS A 38 -11.03 11.91 -13.64
C LYS A 38 -10.33 12.76 -12.60
N LEU A 39 -9.03 12.52 -12.35
CA LEU A 39 -8.26 13.26 -11.35
C LEU A 39 -8.11 14.75 -11.68
N ILE A 40 -8.00 15.10 -12.95
CA ILE A 40 -7.92 16.50 -13.41
C ILE A 40 -9.31 17.16 -13.37
N GLU A 41 -10.35 16.43 -13.78
CA GLU A 41 -11.74 16.91 -13.75
C GLU A 41 -12.18 17.34 -12.34
N VAL A 42 -11.88 16.52 -11.32
CA VAL A 42 -12.19 16.83 -9.92
C VAL A 42 -11.17 17.76 -9.24
N LYS A 43 -10.19 18.28 -9.99
CA LYS A 43 -9.12 19.19 -9.51
C LYS A 43 -8.22 18.60 -8.42
N PHE A 44 -8.09 17.27 -8.36
CA PHE A 44 -7.11 16.62 -7.48
C PHE A 44 -5.67 16.72 -8.03
N SER A 45 -5.52 16.75 -9.35
CA SER A 45 -4.24 16.92 -10.04
C SER A 45 -4.38 17.93 -11.19
N HIS A 46 -3.26 18.44 -11.69
CA HIS A 46 -3.23 19.43 -12.76
C HIS A 46 -2.35 18.98 -13.93
N LEU A 47 -2.64 19.46 -15.14
CA LEU A 47 -1.74 19.31 -16.29
C LEU A 47 -0.53 20.23 -16.11
N SER A 48 0.67 19.68 -16.25
CA SER A 48 1.89 20.49 -16.26
C SER A 48 2.01 21.29 -17.56
N ARG A 49 2.83 22.35 -17.54
CA ARG A 49 3.12 23.16 -18.73
C ARG A 49 3.60 22.25 -19.86
N LYS A 50 3.06 22.43 -21.07
CA LYS A 50 3.36 21.63 -22.29
C LYS A 50 2.85 20.18 -22.29
N MET A 51 2.00 19.78 -21.35
CA MET A 51 1.30 18.50 -21.40
C MET A 51 -0.12 18.65 -21.92
N THR A 52 -0.54 17.71 -22.76
CA THR A 52 -1.94 17.55 -23.17
C THR A 52 -2.59 16.40 -22.41
N MET A 53 -3.93 16.35 -22.38
CA MET A 53 -4.65 15.24 -21.75
C MET A 53 -4.27 13.89 -22.39
N GLN A 54 -4.20 13.82 -23.72
CA GLN A 54 -3.84 12.59 -24.45
C GLN A 54 -2.42 12.13 -24.12
N ARG A 55 -1.44 13.04 -24.07
CA ARG A 55 -0.06 12.72 -23.71
C ARG A 55 0.03 12.18 -22.28
N THR A 56 -0.75 12.78 -21.36
CA THR A 56 -0.83 12.35 -19.96
C THR A 56 -1.44 10.97 -19.84
N LEU A 57 -2.55 10.69 -20.53
CA LEU A 57 -3.18 9.37 -20.58
C LEU A 57 -2.22 8.31 -21.14
N LYS A 58 -1.48 8.63 -22.20
CA LYS A 58 -0.47 7.73 -22.78
C LYS A 58 0.68 7.46 -21.81
N LEU A 59 1.16 8.49 -21.11
CA LEU A 59 2.26 8.38 -20.14
C LEU A 59 1.89 7.49 -18.94
N PHE A 60 0.65 7.58 -18.45
CA PHE A 60 0.19 6.81 -17.29
C PHE A 60 -0.51 5.50 -17.66
N ARG A 61 -0.56 5.15 -18.94
CA ARG A 61 -1.21 3.91 -19.40
C ARG A 61 -0.54 2.69 -18.78
N LEU A 62 -1.36 1.76 -18.28
CA LEU A 62 -0.94 0.47 -17.77
C LEU A 62 -1.38 -0.66 -18.72
N PRO A 63 -0.70 -1.82 -18.68
CA PRO A 63 -1.19 -3.05 -19.31
C PRO A 63 -2.57 -3.45 -18.75
N GLN A 64 -3.37 -4.16 -19.55
CA GLN A 64 -4.68 -4.67 -19.10
C GLN A 64 -4.55 -5.89 -18.17
N ALA A 65 -3.51 -6.69 -18.35
CA ALA A 65 -3.23 -7.87 -17.55
C ALA A 65 -1.87 -7.75 -16.84
N PRO A 66 -1.71 -8.37 -15.66
CA PRO A 66 -0.42 -8.43 -14.98
C PRO A 66 0.59 -9.18 -15.85
N LYS A 67 1.83 -8.70 -15.87
CA LYS A 67 2.94 -9.33 -16.60
C LYS A 67 3.63 -10.43 -15.80
N THR A 68 3.42 -10.46 -14.49
CA THR A 68 4.08 -11.40 -13.58
C THR A 68 3.32 -12.73 -13.60
N PRO A 69 3.94 -13.83 -14.08
CA PRO A 69 3.30 -15.14 -14.06
C PRO A 69 3.10 -15.63 -12.62
N GLY A 70 2.05 -16.42 -12.39
CA GLY A 70 1.74 -16.98 -11.06
C GLY A 70 1.21 -15.98 -10.04
N LEU A 71 0.93 -14.74 -10.44
CA LEU A 71 0.32 -13.73 -9.57
C LEU A 71 -1.15 -14.08 -9.32
N VAL A 72 -1.47 -14.47 -8.09
CA VAL A 72 -2.81 -14.87 -7.66
C VAL A 72 -3.17 -14.18 -6.34
N ALA A 73 -4.46 -14.06 -6.04
CA ALA A 73 -4.89 -13.52 -4.74
C ALA A 73 -4.40 -14.44 -3.61
N LEU A 74 -4.00 -13.85 -2.47
CA LEU A 74 -3.57 -14.60 -1.30
C LEU A 74 -4.69 -15.50 -0.79
N GLN A 75 -4.42 -16.79 -0.63
CA GLN A 75 -5.33 -17.77 -0.06
C GLN A 75 -4.83 -18.23 1.32
N LYS A 76 -5.68 -18.92 2.08
CA LYS A 76 -5.35 -19.41 3.42
C LYS A 76 -4.13 -20.33 3.45
N CYS A 77 -3.93 -21.13 2.41
CA CYS A 77 -2.75 -22.00 2.28
C CYS A 77 -1.44 -21.24 2.10
N ASP A 78 -1.49 -19.97 1.65
CA ASP A 78 -0.29 -19.16 1.43
C ASP A 78 0.15 -18.41 2.70
N ILE A 79 -0.66 -18.40 3.77
CA ILE A 79 -0.46 -17.57 4.96
C ILE A 79 0.90 -17.84 5.62
N ASP A 80 1.21 -19.10 5.90
CA ASP A 80 2.43 -19.45 6.65
C ASP A 80 3.70 -19.10 5.85
N GLY A 81 3.67 -19.33 4.53
CA GLY A 81 4.76 -18.96 3.63
C GLY A 81 4.95 -17.45 3.52
N ALA A 82 3.85 -16.71 3.30
CA ALA A 82 3.88 -15.26 3.17
C ALA A 82 4.27 -14.56 4.49
N PHE A 83 3.79 -15.06 5.63
CA PHE A 83 4.15 -14.57 6.96
C PHE A 83 5.67 -14.71 7.22
N LYS A 84 6.25 -15.86 6.87
CA LYS A 84 7.69 -16.09 6.99
C LYS A 84 8.48 -15.08 6.14
N LEU A 85 8.10 -14.92 4.87
CA LEU A 85 8.76 -13.99 3.95
C LEU A 85 8.68 -12.54 4.43
N LEU A 86 7.52 -12.09 4.92
CA LEU A 86 7.37 -10.75 5.48
C LEU A 86 8.25 -10.57 6.71
N THR A 87 8.24 -11.54 7.63
CA THR A 87 9.03 -11.51 8.85
C THR A 87 10.54 -11.42 8.54
N ASP A 88 11.00 -12.18 7.55
CA ASP A 88 12.41 -12.14 7.12
C ASP A 88 12.77 -10.83 6.42
N TYR A 89 11.86 -10.28 5.61
CA TYR A 89 12.06 -8.99 4.94
C TYR A 89 12.15 -7.83 5.95
N LEU A 90 11.27 -7.82 6.95
CA LEU A 90 11.18 -6.75 7.95
C LEU A 90 12.44 -6.64 8.83
N LYS A 91 13.22 -7.72 9.00
CA LYS A 91 14.51 -7.69 9.73
C LYS A 91 15.53 -6.69 9.17
N LYS A 92 15.34 -6.20 7.93
CA LYS A 92 16.21 -5.22 7.27
C LYS A 92 16.03 -3.80 7.79
N PHE A 93 14.95 -3.48 8.49
CA PHE A 93 14.64 -2.13 8.95
C PHE A 93 14.88 -1.98 10.45
N ALA A 94 15.21 -0.77 10.90
CA ALA A 94 15.51 -0.48 12.30
C ALA A 94 14.28 -0.51 13.22
N LEU A 95 13.09 -0.21 12.68
CA LEU A 95 11.82 -0.21 13.40
C LEU A 95 10.77 -0.95 12.56
N VAL A 96 10.17 -1.99 13.12
CA VAL A 96 9.15 -2.81 12.45
C VAL A 96 8.08 -3.32 13.41
N PRO A 97 6.83 -3.45 12.96
CA PRO A 97 5.83 -4.21 13.70
C PRO A 97 6.21 -5.69 13.72
N LYS A 98 6.14 -6.30 14.91
CA LYS A 98 6.27 -7.76 15.06
C LYS A 98 4.87 -8.38 14.98
N PHE A 99 4.54 -8.93 13.83
CA PHE A 99 3.28 -9.66 13.63
C PHE A 99 3.34 -11.06 14.24
N THR A 100 2.24 -11.50 14.83
CA THR A 100 1.94 -12.92 15.01
C THR A 100 1.34 -13.49 13.72
N ARG A 101 1.18 -14.82 13.66
CA ARG A 101 0.50 -15.49 12.55
C ARG A 101 -0.93 -14.96 12.37
N ASP A 102 -1.66 -14.80 13.48
CA ASP A 102 -3.06 -14.36 13.46
C ASP A 102 -3.18 -12.89 13.06
N ASP A 103 -2.25 -12.04 13.50
CA ASP A 103 -2.18 -10.65 13.04
C ASP A 103 -1.97 -10.60 11.52
N PHE A 104 -1.03 -11.40 11.01
CA PHE A 104 -0.76 -11.46 9.58
C PHE A 104 -2.01 -11.91 8.81
N GLU A 105 -2.67 -12.98 9.24
CA GLU A 105 -3.92 -13.44 8.62
C GLU A 105 -4.99 -12.34 8.64
N HIS A 106 -5.16 -11.62 9.75
CA HIS A 106 -6.15 -10.56 9.90
C HIS A 106 -5.90 -9.37 8.95
N PHE A 107 -4.65 -8.91 8.86
CA PHE A 107 -4.27 -7.70 8.11
C PHE A 107 -4.05 -7.96 6.62
N PHE A 108 -3.64 -9.16 6.22
CA PHE A 108 -3.26 -9.42 4.82
C PHE A 108 -4.25 -10.30 4.05
N THR A 109 -5.23 -10.94 4.71
CA THR A 109 -6.27 -11.68 3.99
C THR A 109 -7.13 -10.73 3.16
N PRO A 110 -7.30 -10.99 1.84
CA PRO A 110 -8.11 -10.13 0.98
C PRO A 110 -9.54 -9.97 1.48
N LYS A 111 -10.00 -8.72 1.53
CA LYS A 111 -11.37 -8.33 1.90
C LYS A 111 -11.88 -7.39 0.84
N ALA A 112 -13.03 -7.71 0.24
CA ALA A 112 -13.63 -6.91 -0.83
C ALA A 112 -13.74 -5.44 -0.40
N ASP A 113 -13.27 -4.54 -1.27
CA ASP A 113 -13.26 -3.08 -1.09
C ASP A 113 -12.49 -2.55 0.13
N VAL A 114 -11.74 -3.42 0.81
CA VAL A 114 -10.98 -3.06 2.03
C VAL A 114 -9.49 -3.32 1.82
N ILE A 115 -9.09 -4.56 1.52
CA ILE A 115 -7.68 -4.96 1.35
C ILE A 115 -7.55 -5.92 0.18
N TYR A 116 -6.59 -5.64 -0.71
CA TYR A 116 -6.23 -6.50 -1.83
C TYR A 116 -4.80 -6.99 -1.65
N THR A 117 -4.61 -8.30 -1.56
CA THR A 117 -3.30 -8.94 -1.39
C THR A 117 -3.11 -10.03 -2.42
N TYR A 118 -1.95 -10.03 -3.09
CA TYR A 118 -1.59 -11.00 -4.10
C TYR A 118 -0.24 -11.63 -3.77
N VAL A 119 -0.10 -12.92 -4.07
CA VAL A 119 1.14 -13.70 -3.94
C VAL A 119 1.55 -14.23 -5.30
N VAL A 120 2.84 -14.50 -5.45
CA VAL A 120 3.37 -15.16 -6.64
C VAL A 120 3.61 -16.62 -6.29
N ARG A 121 2.84 -17.53 -6.88
CA ARG A 121 3.08 -18.97 -6.77
C ARG A 121 4.06 -19.41 -7.85
N VAL A 122 5.21 -19.88 -7.41
CA VAL A 122 6.19 -20.50 -8.30
C VAL A 122 5.75 -21.95 -8.47
N ILE A 123 5.28 -22.29 -9.68
CA ILE A 123 5.11 -23.68 -10.09
C ILE A 123 6.52 -24.13 -10.51
N PHE A 124 7.10 -25.07 -9.77
CA PHE A 124 8.30 -25.81 -10.18
C PHE A 124 7.90 -27.00 -11.03
#